data_AF-A0A9E5ZHI8-F1
#
_entry.id   AF-A0A9E5ZHI8-F1
#
_cell.length_a   1.000
_cell.length_b   1.000
_cell.length_c   1.000
_cell.angle_alpha   90.00
_cell.angle_beta   90.00
_cell.angle_gamma   90.00
#
_symmetry.space_group_name_H-M   'P 1'
#
loop_
_entity.id
_entity.type
_entity.pdbx_description
1 polymer ?
#
loop_
_entity_poly.entity_id
_entity_poly.type
_entity_poly.pdbx_seq_one_letter_code
_entity_poly.pdbx_strand_id
1 'polypeptide(L)'
;MILLRIDRFLYRHWMIITIGLLLIITVLSLYPIPVLPEMGGNDKIRHFIAYGVLTFPVSYVNFKKTFPLLLVFVCFSGCIELIQPLVNRNGEWLDLLANAAGIVIGFLVGKGILTLKKSFFLYKNSQ
;
A
#
# COMPACT_ATOMS: atom_id res chain seq x y z
N MET A 1 -19.70 -17.36 7.69
CA MET A 1 -20.22 -16.99 6.35
C MET A 1 -19.68 -15.63 5.84
N ILE A 2 -19.53 -14.60 6.68
CA ILE A 2 -19.07 -13.25 6.27
C ILE A 2 -17.58 -13.20 5.85
N LEU A 3 -16.68 -13.80 6.63
CA LEU A 3 -15.23 -13.81 6.33
C LEU A 3 -14.91 -14.43 4.95
N LEU A 4 -15.61 -15.50 4.57
CA LEU A 4 -15.48 -16.16 3.27
C LEU A 4 -16.02 -15.29 2.10
N ARG A 5 -16.93 -14.35 2.37
CA ARG A 5 -17.39 -13.39 1.36
C ARG A 5 -16.35 -12.31 1.12
N ILE A 6 -15.78 -11.76 2.19
CA ILE A 6 -14.71 -10.75 2.13
C ILE A 6 -13.48 -11.33 1.42
N ASP A 7 -13.09 -12.55 1.78
CA ASP A 7 -11.95 -13.23 1.16
C ASP A 7 -12.10 -13.36 -0.36
N ARG A 8 -13.23 -13.93 -0.81
CA ARG A 8 -13.52 -14.06 -2.24
C ARG A 8 -13.62 -12.73 -2.95
N PHE A 9 -14.14 -11.69 -2.28
CA PHE A 9 -14.21 -10.35 -2.83
C PHE A 9 -12.81 -9.77 -3.07
N LEU A 10 -11.91 -9.86 -2.09
CA LEU A 10 -10.53 -9.39 -2.20
C LEU A 10 -9.79 -10.16 -3.31
N TYR A 11 -9.88 -11.48 -3.33
CA TYR A 11 -9.27 -12.31 -4.38
C TYR A 11 -9.76 -11.98 -5.79
N ARG A 12 -11.04 -11.62 -5.95
CA ARG A 12 -11.62 -11.29 -7.25
C ARG A 12 -11.29 -9.89 -7.73
N HIS A 13 -11.18 -8.91 -6.83
CA HIS A 13 -11.08 -7.49 -7.21
C HIS A 13 -9.75 -6.82 -6.82
N TRP A 14 -8.75 -7.56 -6.35
CA TRP A 14 -7.49 -6.99 -5.86
C TRP A 14 -6.83 -6.02 -6.85
N MET A 15 -6.84 -6.31 -8.16
CA MET A 15 -6.26 -5.42 -9.17
C MET A 15 -6.98 -4.06 -9.21
N ILE A 16 -8.31 -4.10 -9.25
CA ILE A 16 -9.14 -2.88 -9.28
C ILE A 16 -8.95 -2.07 -8.00
N ILE A 17 -8.90 -2.75 -6.85
CA ILE A 17 -8.67 -2.12 -5.55
C ILE A 17 -7.28 -1.47 -5.53
N THR A 18 -6.23 -2.19 -5.94
CA THR A 18 -4.86 -1.67 -5.97
C THR A 18 -4.71 -0.49 -6.92
N ILE A 19 -5.27 -0.57 -8.14
CA ILE A 19 -5.23 0.54 -9.10
C ILE A 19 -6.01 1.75 -8.56
N GLY A 20 -7.20 1.52 -7.99
CA GLY A 20 -7.99 2.59 -7.37
C GLY A 20 -7.26 3.29 -6.23
N LEU A 21 -6.61 2.52 -5.35
CA LEU A 21 -5.77 3.05 -4.27
C LEU A 21 -4.59 3.86 -4.82
N LEU A 22 -3.89 3.33 -5.84
CA LEU A 22 -2.77 4.01 -6.48
C LEU A 22 -3.19 5.36 -7.09
N LEU A 23 -4.35 5.38 -7.77
CA LEU A 23 -4.91 6.61 -8.34
C LEU A 23 -5.28 7.63 -7.26
N ILE A 24 -5.94 7.19 -6.18
CA ILE A 24 -6.29 8.05 -5.06
C ILE A 24 -5.02 8.66 -4.44
N ILE A 25 -4.01 7.85 -4.16
CA ILE A 25 -2.72 8.31 -3.62
C ILE A 25 -2.09 9.34 -4.57
N THR A 26 -2.01 9.03 -5.86
CA THR A 26 -1.44 9.92 -6.87
C THR A 26 -2.13 11.28 -6.89
N VAL A 27 -3.47 11.28 -6.94
CA VAL A 27 -4.27 12.50 -6.97
C VAL A 27 -4.05 13.30 -5.68
N LEU A 28 -4.12 12.66 -4.52
CA LEU A 28 -3.95 13.36 -3.24
C LEU A 28 -2.53 13.91 -3.03
N SER A 29 -1.51 13.21 -3.53
CA SER A 29 -0.11 13.62 -3.45
C SER A 29 0.23 14.78 -4.40
N LEU A 30 -0.42 14.85 -5.57
CA LEU A 30 -0.14 15.86 -6.60
C LEU A 30 -1.16 17.01 -6.65
N TYR A 31 -2.27 16.92 -5.91
CA TYR A 31 -3.25 18.00 -5.85
C TYR A 31 -2.57 19.29 -5.31
N PRO A 32 -2.59 20.43 -6.00
CA PRO A 32 -1.89 21.63 -5.53
C PRO A 32 -2.43 22.11 -4.18
N ILE A 33 -1.55 22.54 -3.26
CA ILE A 33 -1.99 23.28 -2.06
C ILE A 33 -1.64 24.76 -2.24
N PRO A 34 -2.62 25.69 -2.10
CA PRO A 34 -2.37 27.13 -2.25
C PRO A 34 -1.42 27.73 -1.21
N VAL A 35 -1.39 27.17 0.00
CA VAL A 35 -0.55 27.59 1.13
C VAL A 35 0.05 26.35 1.76
N LEU A 36 1.38 26.17 1.65
CA LEU A 36 2.08 25.06 2.29
C LEU A 36 1.88 25.17 3.81
N PRO A 37 1.16 24.23 4.46
CA PRO A 37 0.99 24.28 5.89
C PRO A 37 2.32 23.97 6.58
N GLU A 38 2.72 24.80 7.55
CA GLU A 38 3.83 24.50 8.46
C GLU A 38 3.42 23.40 9.44
N MET A 39 3.37 22.13 9.03
CA MET A 39 3.20 21.03 9.99
C MET A 39 4.01 19.80 9.61
N GLY A 40 5.20 19.70 10.19
CA GLY A 40 5.99 18.47 10.24
C GLY A 40 5.35 17.44 11.20
N GLY A 41 5.30 16.18 10.75
CA GLY A 41 5.06 15.00 11.61
C GLY A 41 3.90 14.10 11.18
N ASN A 42 2.73 14.67 10.89
CA ASN A 42 1.54 13.86 10.53
C ASN A 42 1.60 13.31 9.09
N ASP A 43 2.39 13.96 8.23
CA ASP A 43 2.47 13.59 6.81
C ASP A 43 3.14 12.22 6.60
N LYS A 44 4.26 11.97 7.26
CA LYS A 44 5.00 10.68 7.20
C LYS A 44 4.14 9.50 7.62
N ILE A 45 3.27 9.67 8.62
CA ILE A 45 2.34 8.62 9.05
C ILE A 45 1.30 8.34 7.96
N ARG A 46 0.79 9.38 7.29
CA ARG A 46 -0.15 9.23 6.15
C ARG A 46 0.51 8.49 5.00
N HIS A 47 1.75 8.85 4.65
CA HIS A 47 2.56 8.17 3.65
C HIS A 47 2.75 6.69 3.99
N PHE A 48 3.19 6.39 5.21
CA PHE A 48 3.33 5.01 5.69
C PHE A 48 2.02 4.21 5.59
N ILE A 49 0.90 4.75 6.08
CA ILE A 49 -0.40 4.08 6.06
C ILE A 49 -0.89 3.89 4.61
N ALA A 50 -0.82 4.92 3.78
CA ALA A 50 -1.31 4.89 2.40
C ALA A 50 -0.62 3.78 1.60
N TYR A 51 0.70 3.71 1.68
CA TYR A 51 1.49 2.71 0.96
C TYR A 51 1.40 1.30 1.57
N GLY A 52 1.17 1.20 2.88
CA GLY A 52 0.82 -0.07 3.53
C GLY A 52 -0.52 -0.63 3.05
N VAL A 53 -1.55 0.22 2.97
CA VAL A 53 -2.88 -0.13 2.47
C VAL A 53 -2.84 -0.48 0.97
N LEU A 54 -2.08 0.27 0.17
CA LEU A 54 -1.86 -0.03 -1.26
C LEU A 54 -1.27 -1.43 -1.48
N THR A 55 -0.32 -1.82 -0.63
CA THR A 55 0.44 -3.07 -0.79
C THR A 55 -0.33 -4.30 -0.28
N PHE A 56 -1.27 -4.10 0.64
CA PHE A 56 -2.00 -5.18 1.29
C PHE A 56 -2.76 -6.11 0.30
N PRO A 57 -3.61 -5.62 -0.64
CA PRO A 57 -4.36 -6.48 -1.55
C PRO A 57 -3.46 -7.36 -2.42
N VAL A 58 -2.33 -6.81 -2.88
CA VAL A 58 -1.36 -7.53 -3.73
C VAL A 58 -0.71 -8.68 -2.96
N SER A 59 -0.32 -8.40 -1.73
CA SER A 59 0.38 -9.34 -0.85
C SER A 59 -0.54 -10.45 -0.34
N TYR A 60 -1.83 -10.15 -0.22
CA TYR A 60 -2.87 -11.07 0.20
C TYR A 60 -3.31 -12.06 -0.89
N VAL A 61 -3.20 -11.72 -2.18
CA VAL A 61 -3.71 -12.56 -3.27
C VAL A 61 -2.62 -13.37 -3.98
N ASN A 62 -1.45 -12.78 -4.24
CA ASN A 62 -0.42 -13.47 -5.02
C ASN A 62 1.00 -13.09 -4.64
N PHE A 63 1.53 -13.76 -3.63
CA PHE A 63 2.86 -13.53 -3.07
C PHE A 63 4.00 -13.53 -4.10
N LYS A 64 3.98 -14.44 -5.08
CA LYS A 64 5.05 -14.54 -6.09
C LYS A 64 5.10 -13.32 -7.02
N LYS A 65 3.93 -12.77 -7.35
CA LYS A 65 3.81 -11.57 -8.19
C LYS A 65 3.95 -10.27 -7.38
N THR A 66 4.01 -10.35 -6.06
CA THR A 66 4.11 -9.17 -5.20
C THR A 66 5.47 -8.48 -5.33
N PHE A 67 6.58 -9.21 -5.39
CA PHE A 67 7.92 -8.60 -5.38
C PHE A 67 8.16 -7.58 -6.50
N PRO A 68 7.87 -7.86 -7.79
CA PRO A 68 7.97 -6.84 -8.84
C PRO A 68 7.08 -5.62 -8.57
N LEU A 69 5.89 -5.83 -8.01
CA LEU A 69 4.95 -4.73 -7.71
C LEU A 69 5.43 -3.87 -6.55
N LEU A 70 6.11 -4.43 -5.54
CA LEU A 70 6.74 -3.63 -4.47
C LEU A 70 7.76 -2.65 -5.07
N LEU A 71 8.60 -3.12 -5.99
CA LEU A 71 9.58 -2.27 -6.67
C LEU A 71 8.88 -1.19 -7.50
N VAL A 72 7.84 -1.55 -8.25
CA VAL A 72 7.02 -0.58 -8.99
C VAL A 72 6.45 0.49 -8.06
N PHE A 73 5.92 0.12 -6.89
CA PHE A 73 5.36 1.09 -5.95
C PHE A 73 6.42 2.02 -5.36
N VAL A 74 7.62 1.52 -5.03
CA VAL A 74 8.73 2.37 -4.55
C VAL A 74 9.20 3.32 -5.65
N CYS A 75 9.39 2.84 -6.89
CA CYS A 75 9.81 3.68 -8.00
C CYS A 75 8.74 4.73 -8.32
N PHE A 76 7.48 4.33 -8.35
CA PHE A 76 6.36 5.23 -8.62
C PHE A 76 6.21 6.29 -7.52
N SER A 77 6.36 5.91 -6.24
CA SER A 77 6.35 6.88 -5.15
C SER A 77 7.51 7.85 -5.25
N GLY A 78 8.71 7.38 -5.59
CA GLY A 78 9.86 8.25 -5.86
C GLY A 78 9.60 9.24 -7.00
N CYS A 79 8.95 8.81 -8.08
CA CYS A 79 8.54 9.71 -9.15
C CYS A 79 7.56 10.79 -8.66
N ILE A 80 6.60 10.43 -7.80
CA ILE A 80 5.66 11.40 -7.21
C ILE A 80 6.42 12.46 -6.40
N GLU A 81 7.34 12.06 -5.52
CA GLU A 81 8.14 12.99 -4.71
C GLU A 81 8.96 13.95 -5.60
N LEU A 82 9.48 13.47 -6.73
CA LEU A 82 10.20 14.32 -7.69
C LEU A 82 9.27 15.28 -8.45
N ILE A 83 8.01 14.92 -8.68
CA ILE A 83 7.02 15.74 -9.40
C ILE A 83 6.39 16.79 -8.48
N GLN A 84 6.25 16.50 -7.18
CA GLN A 84 5.58 17.37 -6.21
C GLN A 84 6.05 18.85 -6.23
N PRO A 85 7.37 19.16 -6.31
CA PRO A 85 7.85 20.54 -6.42
C PRO A 85 7.28 21.31 -7.62
N LEU A 86 6.93 20.61 -8.71
CA LEU A 86 6.39 21.21 -9.93
C LEU A 86 4.91 21.61 -9.79
N VAL A 87 4.23 21.15 -8.73
CA VAL A 87 2.80 21.41 -8.47
C VAL A 87 2.57 22.12 -7.14
N ASN A 88 3.56 22.90 -6.66
CA ASN A 88 3.53 23.60 -5.36
C ASN A 88 3.32 22.66 -4.16
N ARG A 89 4.02 21.52 -4.17
CA ARG A 89 4.11 20.58 -3.05
C ARG A 89 5.57 20.39 -2.63
N ASN A 90 5.78 20.03 -1.37
CA ASN A 90 7.09 19.64 -0.89
C ASN A 90 7.32 18.18 -1.28
N GLY A 91 8.39 17.90 -2.03
CA GLY A 91 8.91 16.54 -2.18
C GLY A 91 9.98 16.29 -1.12
N GLU A 92 9.83 15.23 -0.33
CA GLU A 92 10.76 14.92 0.75
C GLU A 92 11.28 13.48 0.66
N TRP A 93 12.61 13.32 0.77
CA TRP A 93 13.22 11.99 0.84
C TRP A 93 12.74 11.16 2.04
N LEU A 94 12.32 11.81 3.13
CA LEU A 94 11.75 11.15 4.29
C LEU A 94 10.34 10.58 4.01
N ASP A 95 9.59 11.19 3.09
CA ASP A 95 8.31 10.66 2.66
C ASP A 95 8.51 9.45 1.75
N LEU A 96 9.54 9.45 0.88
CA LEU A 96 9.94 8.23 0.17
C LEU A 96 10.31 7.08 1.13
N LEU A 97 11.02 7.38 2.22
CA LEU A 97 11.35 6.38 3.23
C LEU A 97 10.09 5.86 3.94
N ALA A 98 9.15 6.74 4.29
CA ALA A 98 7.86 6.36 4.88
C ALA A 98 7.03 5.49 3.92
N ASN A 99 6.99 5.85 2.63
CA ASN A 99 6.35 5.08 1.57
C ASN A 99 6.93 3.65 1.49
N ALA A 100 8.27 3.55 1.41
CA ALA A 100 8.96 2.26 1.35
C ALA A 100 8.74 1.40 2.60
N ALA A 101 8.77 2.01 3.80
CA ALA A 101 8.46 1.32 5.04
C ALA A 101 7.00 0.81 5.05
N GLY A 102 6.05 1.63 4.60
CA GLY A 102 4.65 1.25 4.42
C GLY A 102 4.49 0.04 3.50
N ILE A 103 5.16 0.05 2.34
CA ILE A 103 5.17 -1.06 1.37
C ILE A 103 5.67 -2.36 2.03
N VAL A 104 6.80 -2.31 2.73
CA VAL A 104 7.37 -3.49 3.40
C VAL A 104 6.43 -4.02 4.47
N ILE A 105 5.86 -3.16 5.32
CA ILE A 105 4.94 -3.59 6.38
C ILE A 105 3.64 -4.15 5.80
N GLY A 106 3.04 -3.50 4.80
CA GLY A 106 1.84 -3.99 4.12
C GLY A 106 2.06 -5.38 3.51
N PHE A 107 3.25 -5.62 2.96
CA PHE A 107 3.67 -6.93 2.48
C PHE A 107 3.75 -7.99 3.58
N LEU A 108 4.45 -7.68 4.68
CA LEU A 108 4.61 -8.60 5.80
C LEU A 108 3.26 -8.95 6.44
N VAL A 109 2.37 -7.97 6.59
CA VAL A 109 1.01 -8.18 7.10
C VAL A 109 0.22 -9.12 6.18
N GLY A 110 0.21 -8.86 4.87
CA GLY A 110 -0.47 -9.73 3.90
C GLY A 110 0.04 -11.18 3.93
N LYS A 111 1.38 -11.35 3.98
CA LYS A 111 2.02 -12.67 4.12
C LYS A 111 1.67 -13.35 5.44
N GLY A 112 1.66 -12.61 6.56
CA GLY A 112 1.32 -13.12 7.88
C GLY A 112 -0.09 -13.69 7.93
N ILE A 113 -1.07 -12.96 7.40
CA ILE A 113 -2.47 -13.42 7.34
C ILE A 113 -2.61 -14.68 6.48
N LEU A 114 -1.96 -14.74 5.31
CA LEU A 114 -1.98 -15.94 4.47
C LEU A 114 -1.38 -17.16 5.17
N THR A 115 -0.28 -16.96 5.89
CA THR A 115 0.40 -18.01 6.64
C THR A 115 -0.52 -18.55 7.74
N LEU A 116 -1.15 -17.67 8.53
CA LEU A 116 -2.08 -18.04 9.59
C LEU A 116 -3.31 -18.79 9.03
N LYS A 117 -3.88 -18.33 7.91
CA LYS A 117 -5.01 -19.01 7.24
C LYS A 117 -4.64 -20.43 6.81
N LYS A 118 -3.44 -20.62 6.25
CA LYS A 118 -2.96 -21.94 5.83
C LYS A 118 -2.77 -22.87 7.02
N SER A 119 -2.12 -22.40 8.09
CA SER A 119 -1.91 -23.20 9.31
C SER A 119 -3.22 -23.64 9.96
N PHE A 120 -4.21 -22.73 10.04
CA PHE A 120 -5.52 -23.05 10.59
C PHE A 120 -6.28 -24.09 9.75
N PHE A 121 -6.23 -23.97 8.41
CA PHE A 121 -6.87 -24.93 7.50
C PHE A 121 -6.25 -26.33 7.61
N LEU A 122 -4.91 -26.42 7.71
CA LEU A 122 -4.22 -27.69 7.89
C LEU A 122 -4.60 -28.34 9.23
N TYR A 123 -4.60 -27.58 10.32
CA TYR A 123 -5.00 -28.08 11.65
C TYR A 123 -6.43 -28.65 11.65
N LYS A 124 -7.36 -27.98 10.97
CA LYS A 124 -8.77 -28.43 10.88
C LYS A 124 -8.94 -29.73 10.08
N ASN A 125 -8.11 -29.99 9.07
CA ASN A 125 -8.21 -31.19 8.23
C ASN A 125 -7.43 -32.40 8.77
N SER A 126 -6.60 -32.20 9.81
CA SER A 126 -5.89 -33.28 10.50
C SER A 126 -6.66 -33.89 11.69
N GLN A 127 -7.86 -33.38 11.98
CA GLN A 127 -8.80 -33.87 12.99
C GLN A 127 -10.00 -34.47 12.27
#